data_AF-A0A5B8XW18-F1
#
_entry.id   AF-A0A5B8XW18-F1
#
_cell.length_a   1.000
_cell.length_b   1.000
_cell.length_c   1.000
_cell.angle_alpha   90.00
_cell.angle_beta   90.00
_cell.angle_gamma   90.00
#
_symmetry.space_group_name_H-M   'P 1'
#
loop_
_entity.id
_entity.type
_entity.pdbx_description
1 polymer ?
#
loop_
_entity_poly.entity_id
_entity_poly.type
_entity_poly.pdbx_seq_one_letter_code
_entity_poly.pdbx_strand_id
1 'polypeptide(L)'
;MTTTFATLFGIVVLVALVVPMVRPRGVDSMIRQARKDGDLSKLSRMLCATPVATRADSIDQVCTRLWNLYERELVAELLTKIAPSTDDMIVQYWMRQVLEIEPEIAAETFTIGFLEEHFNPEVASKCGRRGCCG
;
A
#
# COMPACT_ATOMS: atom_id res chain seq x y z
N MET A 1 -7.55 -21.49 38.92
CA MET A 1 -7.96 -20.87 37.64
C MET A 1 -7.13 -19.61 37.36
N THR A 2 -5.79 -19.73 37.22
CA THR A 2 -4.91 -18.55 37.06
C THR A 2 -3.79 -18.73 36.04
N THR A 3 -3.61 -19.92 35.47
CA THR A 3 -2.47 -20.24 34.60
C THR A 3 -2.68 -19.97 33.11
N THR A 4 -3.92 -19.70 32.66
CA THR A 4 -4.23 -19.47 31.24
C THR A 4 -4.09 -18.01 30.79
N PHE A 5 -4.07 -17.03 31.71
CA PHE A 5 -3.94 -15.61 31.35
C PHE A 5 -2.49 -15.17 31.07
N ALA A 6 -1.50 -15.86 31.64
CA ALA A 6 -0.09 -15.49 31.49
C ALA A 6 0.45 -15.82 30.08
N THR A 7 -0.02 -16.90 29.45
CA THR A 7 0.41 -17.33 28.12
C THR A 7 -0.15 -16.46 27.00
N LEU A 8 -1.38 -15.94 27.12
CA LEU A 8 -1.97 -15.03 26.14
C LEU A 8 -1.28 -13.66 26.12
N PHE A 9 -0.91 -13.12 27.29
CA PHE A 9 -0.16 -11.85 27.36
C PHE A 9 1.26 -11.97 26.80
N GLY A 10 1.94 -13.10 27.06
CA GLY A 10 3.28 -13.36 26.54
C GLY A 10 3.35 -13.36 25.01
N ILE A 11 2.34 -13.95 24.34
CA ILE A 11 2.31 -14.01 22.87
C ILE A 11 2.01 -12.65 22.24
N VAL A 12 1.07 -11.88 22.81
CA VAL A 12 0.73 -10.54 22.29
C VAL A 12 1.91 -9.57 22.42
N VAL A 13 2.65 -9.64 23.53
CA VAL A 13 3.85 -8.82 23.74
C VAL A 13 4.99 -9.25 22.81
N LEU A 14 5.15 -10.55 22.55
CA LEU A 14 6.18 -11.04 21.63
C LEU A 14 5.92 -10.60 20.19
N VAL A 15 4.68 -10.70 19.71
CA VAL A 15 4.30 -10.23 18.36
C VAL A 15 4.43 -8.71 18.25
N ALA A 16 4.04 -7.95 19.27
CA ALA A 16 4.18 -6.49 19.29
C ALA A 16 5.64 -6.02 19.32
N LEU A 17 6.58 -6.83 19.85
CA LEU A 17 8.01 -6.52 19.90
C LEU A 17 8.77 -6.92 18.63
N VAL A 18 8.35 -7.97 17.94
CA VAL A 18 9.04 -8.45 16.72
C VAL A 18 8.61 -7.65 15.47
N VAL A 19 7.37 -7.17 15.41
CA VAL A 19 6.84 -6.42 14.24
C VAL A 19 7.53 -5.06 13.96
N PRO A 20 7.94 -4.23 14.94
CA PRO A 20 8.56 -2.95 14.62
C PRO A 20 10.02 -3.06 14.12
N MET A 21 10.68 -4.22 14.25
CA MET A 21 12.12 -4.33 14.04
C MET A 21 12.55 -4.70 12.62
N VAL A 22 11.60 -5.04 11.74
CA VAL A 22 11.85 -5.31 10.30
C VAL A 22 11.39 -4.14 9.43
N ARG A 23 11.17 -2.95 10.00
CA ARG A 23 10.86 -1.76 9.20
C ARG A 23 12.14 -1.24 8.52
N PRO A 24 12.23 -1.28 7.18
CA PRO A 24 13.37 -0.68 6.50
C PRO A 24 13.33 0.83 6.77
N ARG A 25 14.31 1.32 7.55
CA ARG A 25 14.57 2.77 7.76
C ARG A 25 14.65 3.57 6.46
N GLY A 26 14.80 2.90 5.31
CA GLY A 26 14.78 3.48 3.97
C GLY A 26 13.42 4.01 3.52
N VAL A 27 12.29 3.34 3.81
CA VAL A 27 10.99 3.70 3.20
C VAL A 27 10.51 5.07 3.66
N ASP A 28 10.57 5.37 4.96
CA ASP A 28 10.21 6.70 5.48
C ASP A 28 11.10 7.80 4.90
N SER A 29 12.40 7.51 4.67
CA SER A 29 13.30 8.47 4.04
C SER A 29 12.96 8.70 2.57
N MET A 30 12.57 7.64 1.83
CA MET A 30 12.15 7.72 0.45
C MET A 30 10.82 8.45 0.30
N ILE A 31 9.86 8.22 1.19
CA ILE A 31 8.59 8.95 1.22
C ILE A 31 8.86 10.44 1.49
N ARG A 32 9.69 10.78 2.48
CA ARG A 32 10.06 12.19 2.74
C ARG A 32 10.73 12.84 1.54
N GLN A 33 11.63 12.14 0.86
CA GLN A 33 12.30 12.66 -0.33
C GLN A 33 11.32 12.82 -1.49
N ALA A 34 10.46 11.83 -1.75
CA ALA A 34 9.45 11.89 -2.80
C ALA A 34 8.47 13.05 -2.60
N ARG A 35 8.07 13.32 -1.36
CA ARG A 35 7.24 14.49 -1.02
C ARG A 35 7.95 15.82 -1.29
N LYS A 36 9.25 15.88 -1.01
CA LYS A 36 10.04 17.10 -1.21
C LYS A 36 10.29 17.39 -2.68
N ASP A 37 10.58 16.35 -3.45
CA ASP A 37 11.05 16.48 -4.83
C ASP A 37 9.94 16.21 -5.87
N GLY A 38 8.79 15.68 -5.46
CA GLY A 38 7.74 15.17 -6.35
C GLY A 38 8.13 13.90 -7.12
N ASP A 39 9.30 13.32 -6.83
CA ASP A 39 9.82 12.17 -7.57
C ASP A 39 9.55 10.83 -6.86
N LEU A 40 8.58 10.08 -7.38
CA LEU A 40 8.22 8.74 -6.92
C LEU A 40 9.05 7.62 -7.58
N SER A 41 9.97 7.93 -8.50
CA SER A 41 10.66 6.94 -9.34
C SER A 41 11.55 5.98 -8.54
N LYS A 42 12.10 6.42 -7.40
CA LYS A 42 12.87 5.53 -6.51
C LYS A 42 11.94 4.59 -5.74
N LEU A 43 10.80 5.10 -5.29
CA LEU A 43 9.83 4.37 -4.51
C LEU A 43 9.12 3.30 -5.35
N SER A 44 8.69 3.65 -6.57
CA SER A 44 8.06 2.69 -7.49
C SER A 44 9.03 1.58 -7.88
N ARG A 45 10.29 1.91 -8.25
CA ARG A 45 11.32 0.91 -8.57
C ARG A 45 11.60 -0.05 -7.41
N MET A 46 11.69 0.48 -6.19
CA MET A 46 11.87 -0.35 -5.00
C MET A 46 10.68 -1.30 -4.83
N LEU A 47 9.44 -0.81 -4.95
CA LEU A 47 8.24 -1.66 -4.83
C LEU A 47 8.17 -2.72 -5.92
N CYS A 48 8.50 -2.40 -7.17
CA CYS A 48 8.53 -3.37 -8.26
C CYS A 48 9.64 -4.43 -8.09
N ALA A 49 10.76 -4.05 -7.45
CA ALA A 49 11.85 -4.97 -7.13
C ALA A 49 11.60 -5.83 -5.88
N THR A 50 10.58 -5.51 -5.08
CA THR A 50 10.21 -6.31 -3.91
C THR A 50 9.75 -7.71 -4.34
N PRO A 51 10.16 -8.79 -3.65
CA PRO A 51 9.69 -10.14 -3.94
C PRO A 51 8.17 -10.25 -3.92
N VAL A 52 7.60 -10.99 -4.87
CA VAL A 52 6.14 -11.16 -5.05
C VAL A 52 5.42 -11.49 -3.73
N ALA A 53 6.00 -12.37 -2.92
CA ALA A 53 5.44 -12.81 -1.64
C ALA A 53 5.19 -11.68 -0.63
N THR A 54 5.95 -10.59 -0.68
CA THR A 54 5.87 -9.45 0.27
C THR A 54 5.53 -8.14 -0.43
N ARG A 55 5.35 -8.15 -1.75
CA ARG A 55 5.16 -6.94 -2.57
C ARG A 55 3.82 -6.30 -2.27
N ALA A 56 2.76 -7.09 -2.18
CA ALA A 56 1.43 -6.59 -1.83
C ALA A 56 1.42 -5.85 -0.48
N ASP A 57 2.00 -6.46 0.57
CA ASP A 57 2.14 -5.84 1.89
C ASP A 57 2.98 -4.56 1.85
N SER A 58 4.04 -4.54 1.06
CA SER A 58 4.92 -3.37 0.92
C SER A 58 4.19 -2.21 0.23
N ILE A 59 3.41 -2.50 -0.81
CA ILE A 59 2.56 -1.52 -1.49
C ILE A 59 1.52 -0.98 -0.49
N ASP A 60 0.82 -1.85 0.24
CA ASP A 60 -0.20 -1.43 1.20
C ASP A 60 0.37 -0.49 2.29
N GLN A 61 1.53 -0.85 2.83
CA GLN A 61 2.19 -0.06 3.87
C GLN A 61 2.58 1.33 3.36
N VAL A 62 3.14 1.41 2.16
CA VAL A 62 3.55 2.69 1.54
C VAL A 62 2.32 3.54 1.23
N CYS A 63 1.30 2.99 0.57
CA CYS A 63 0.07 3.70 0.26
C CYS A 63 -0.66 4.14 1.54
N THR A 64 -0.81 3.27 2.54
CA THR A 64 -1.36 3.63 3.86
C THR A 64 -0.58 4.77 4.49
N ARG A 65 0.75 4.80 4.39
CA ARG A 65 1.57 5.83 4.98
C ARG A 65 1.38 7.18 4.30
N LEU A 66 1.46 7.22 2.97
CA LEU A 66 1.17 8.42 2.18
C LEU A 66 -0.26 8.92 2.45
N TRP A 67 -1.21 7.99 2.52
CA TRP A 67 -2.60 8.30 2.83
C TRP A 67 -2.75 8.93 4.23
N ASN A 68 -2.11 8.37 5.26
CA ASN A 68 -2.17 8.95 6.60
C ASN A 68 -1.44 10.29 6.71
N LEU A 69 -0.60 10.64 5.74
CA LEU A 69 0.07 11.94 5.64
C LEU A 69 -0.70 12.96 4.77
N TYR A 70 -1.91 12.61 4.31
CA TYR A 70 -2.73 13.41 3.40
C TYR A 70 -2.11 13.67 2.02
N GLU A 71 -1.19 12.81 1.58
CA GLU A 71 -0.53 12.92 0.28
C GLU A 71 -1.29 12.08 -0.76
N ARG A 72 -2.52 12.48 -1.10
CA ARG A 72 -3.45 11.70 -1.94
C ARG A 72 -2.99 11.62 -3.39
N GLU A 73 -2.51 12.74 -3.92
CA GLU A 73 -1.97 12.91 -5.26
C GLU A 73 -0.78 11.97 -5.46
N LEU A 74 0.14 11.92 -4.50
CA LEU A 74 1.30 11.02 -4.55
C LEU A 74 0.89 9.54 -4.49
N VAL A 75 -0.21 9.19 -3.83
CA VAL A 75 -0.74 7.82 -3.87
C VAL A 75 -1.23 7.50 -5.29
N ALA A 76 -2.03 8.38 -5.89
CA ALA A 76 -2.54 8.18 -7.24
C ALA A 76 -1.40 8.07 -8.27
N GLU A 77 -0.42 8.98 -8.22
CA GLU A 77 0.75 8.93 -9.10
C GLU A 77 1.63 7.70 -8.87
N LEU A 78 1.73 7.21 -7.63
CA LEU A 78 2.47 5.99 -7.35
C LEU A 78 1.77 4.79 -8.00
N LEU A 79 0.44 4.73 -7.90
CA LEU A 79 -0.37 3.65 -8.48
C LEU A 79 -0.22 3.59 -10.00
N THR A 80 -0.21 4.73 -10.70
CA THR A 80 0.01 4.75 -12.16
C THR A 80 1.38 4.23 -12.57
N LYS A 81 2.39 4.40 -11.72
CA LYS A 81 3.75 3.90 -11.98
C LYS A 81 3.92 2.41 -11.70
N ILE A 82 3.19 1.85 -10.73
CA ILE A 82 3.36 0.44 -10.33
C ILE A 82 2.37 -0.50 -11.00
N ALA A 83 1.16 -0.05 -11.33
CA ALA A 83 0.11 -0.91 -11.91
C ALA A 83 0.54 -1.66 -13.19
N PRO A 84 1.31 -1.06 -14.12
CA PRO A 84 1.78 -1.79 -15.31
C PRO A 84 2.79 -2.92 -15.00
N SER A 85 3.37 -2.94 -13.80
CA SER A 85 4.45 -3.85 -13.42
C SER A 85 4.00 -4.92 -12.42
N THR A 86 2.74 -4.91 -11.98
CA THR A 86 2.26 -5.87 -10.98
C THR A 86 0.75 -6.14 -11.11
N ASP A 87 0.39 -7.40 -10.90
CA ASP A 87 -1.00 -7.86 -10.83
C ASP A 87 -1.50 -7.97 -9.37
N ASP A 88 -0.75 -7.44 -8.40
CA ASP A 88 -1.12 -7.55 -6.99
C ASP A 88 -2.46 -6.85 -6.74
N MET A 89 -3.45 -7.61 -6.26
CA MET A 89 -4.82 -7.12 -6.05
C MET A 89 -4.92 -5.91 -5.11
N ILE A 90 -3.91 -5.69 -4.27
CA ILE A 90 -3.83 -4.52 -3.40
C ILE A 90 -3.78 -3.20 -4.19
N VAL A 91 -3.21 -3.21 -5.40
CA VAL A 91 -3.21 -2.04 -6.30
C VAL A 91 -4.63 -1.68 -6.69
N GLN A 92 -5.45 -2.69 -7.01
CA GLN A 92 -6.87 -2.51 -7.34
C GLN A 92 -7.66 -1.94 -6.17
N TYR A 93 -7.39 -2.42 -4.95
CA TYR A 93 -7.96 -1.86 -3.73
C TYR A 93 -7.66 -0.36 -3.61
N TRP A 94 -6.39 0.03 -3.74
CA TRP A 94 -5.98 1.43 -3.59
C TRP A 94 -6.48 2.32 -4.73
N MET A 95 -6.49 1.85 -5.97
CA MET A 95 -7.08 2.59 -7.10
C MET A 95 -8.56 2.88 -6.85
N ARG A 96 -9.32 1.89 -6.36
CA ARG A 96 -10.71 2.09 -5.94
C ARG A 96 -10.83 3.11 -4.81
N GLN A 97 -9.96 3.06 -3.80
CA GLN A 97 -10.00 4.04 -2.70
C GLN A 97 -9.80 5.47 -3.20
N VAL A 98 -8.88 5.70 -4.14
CA VAL A 98 -8.71 7.04 -4.75
C VAL A 98 -9.96 7.42 -5.54
N LEU A 99 -10.51 6.53 -6.36
CA LEU A 99 -11.74 6.79 -7.14
C LEU A 99 -12.96 7.13 -6.28
N GLU A 100 -13.13 6.43 -5.15
CA GLU A 100 -14.30 6.58 -4.27
C GLU A 100 -14.18 7.79 -3.33
N ILE A 101 -12.98 8.05 -2.81
CA ILE A 101 -12.78 9.05 -1.75
C ILE A 101 -12.31 10.39 -2.33
N GLU A 102 -11.49 10.37 -3.38
CA GLU A 102 -10.86 11.55 -3.98
C GLU A 102 -11.11 11.60 -5.51
N PRO A 103 -12.38 11.75 -5.95
CA PRO A 103 -12.74 11.65 -7.36
C PRO A 103 -12.07 12.73 -8.24
N GLU A 104 -11.77 13.90 -7.68
CA GLU A 104 -11.07 14.99 -8.39
C GLU A 104 -9.63 14.57 -8.74
N ILE A 105 -8.87 14.08 -7.75
CA ILE A 105 -7.50 13.57 -7.95
C ILE A 105 -7.51 12.38 -8.91
N ALA A 106 -8.50 11.49 -8.77
CA ALA A 106 -8.64 10.34 -9.64
C ALA A 106 -8.88 10.76 -11.10
N ALA A 107 -9.73 11.75 -11.35
CA ALA A 107 -10.02 12.24 -12.69
C ALA A 107 -8.81 12.90 -13.36
N GLU A 108 -7.94 13.54 -12.57
CA GLU A 108 -6.70 14.16 -13.07
C GLU A 108 -5.61 13.12 -13.34
N THR A 109 -5.52 12.08 -12.50
CA THR A 109 -4.38 11.15 -12.51
C THR A 109 -4.65 9.87 -13.29
N PHE A 110 -5.86 9.32 -13.15
CA PHE A 110 -6.26 8.06 -13.79
C PHE A 110 -7.02 8.37 -15.08
N THR A 111 -6.29 8.38 -16.19
CA THR A 111 -6.92 8.51 -17.51
C THR A 111 -7.85 7.33 -17.78
N ILE A 112 -8.86 7.54 -18.63
CA ILE A 112 -9.81 6.48 -19.00
C ILE A 112 -9.07 5.26 -19.55
N GLY A 113 -8.11 5.46 -20.47
CA GLY A 113 -7.33 4.35 -21.02
C GLY A 113 -6.50 3.61 -19.97
N PHE A 114 -5.95 4.33 -18.98
CA PHE A 114 -5.24 3.68 -17.87
C PHE A 114 -6.18 2.82 -17.02
N LEU A 115 -7.39 3.29 -16.71
CA LEU A 115 -8.38 2.51 -15.96
C LEU A 115 -8.85 1.30 -16.76
N GLU A 116 -9.10 1.44 -18.06
CA GLU A 116 -9.51 0.32 -18.92
C GLU A 116 -8.45 -0.78 -18.99
N GLU A 117 -7.17 -0.41 -18.98
CA GLU A 117 -6.06 -1.36 -19.07
C GLU A 117 -5.71 -1.99 -17.72
N HIS A 118 -5.74 -1.21 -16.64
CA HIS A 118 -5.17 -1.61 -15.36
C HIS A 118 -6.15 -1.71 -14.19
N PHE A 119 -7.40 -1.26 -14.34
CA PHE A 119 -8.39 -1.32 -13.25
C PHE A 119 -9.43 -2.42 -13.50
N ASN A 120 -9.53 -3.36 -12.56
CA ASN A 120 -10.60 -4.34 -12.53
C ASN A 120 -11.51 -4.10 -11.31
N PRO A 121 -12.72 -3.55 -11.51
CA PRO A 121 -13.62 -3.20 -10.40
C PRO A 121 -14.09 -4.42 -9.60
N GLU A 122 -14.21 -5.60 -10.23
CA GLU A 122 -14.60 -6.83 -9.53
C GLU A 122 -13.50 -7.28 -8.56
N VAL A 123 -12.23 -7.20 -8.98
CA VAL A 123 -11.08 -7.52 -8.12
C VAL A 123 -10.99 -6.53 -6.97
N ALA A 124 -11.15 -5.24 -7.27
CA ALA A 124 -11.14 -4.20 -6.25
C ALA A 124 -12.23 -4.42 -5.19
N SER A 125 -13.44 -4.81 -5.62
CA SER A 125 -14.58 -5.08 -4.72
C SER A 125 -14.31 -6.15 -3.67
N LYS A 126 -13.50 -7.16 -4.02
CA LYS A 126 -13.23 -8.34 -3.20
C LYS A 126 -12.07 -8.12 -2.23
N CYS A 127 -11.20 -7.15 -2.48
CA CYS A 127 -10.10 -6.84 -1.59
C CYS A 127 -10.52 -5.83 -0.51
N GLY A 128 -10.34 -6.22 0.75
CA GLY A 128 -10.49 -5.35 1.92
C GLY A 128 -9.13 -5.10 2.60
N ARG A 129 -9.07 -4.09 3.47
CA ARG A 129 -7.85 -3.69 4.21
C ARG A 129 -7.25 -4.81 5.09
N ARG A 130 -8.03 -5.86 5.38
CA ARG A 130 -7.53 -7.10 6.00
C ARG A 130 -7.34 -8.12 4.88
N GLY A 131 -6.12 -8.18 4.34
CA GLY A 131 -5.53 -9.26 3.56
C GLY A 131 -6.47 -10.06 2.66
N CYS A 132 -6.22 -10.01 1.34
CA CYS A 132 -6.82 -10.93 0.38
C CYS A 132 -6.17 -12.31 0.58
N CYS A 133 -6.58 -13.01 1.64
CA CYS A 133 -6.36 -14.43 1.87
C CYS A 133 -7.76 -15.07 1.90
N GLY A 134 -8.14 -15.65 0.77
CA GLY A 134 -9.10 -16.77 0.78
C GLY A 134 -8.41 -18.02 1.30
#